data_AF-A0A524CA30-F1
#
_entry.id   AF-A0A524CA30-F1
#
_cell.length_a   1.000
_cell.length_b   1.000
_cell.length_c   1.000
_cell.angle_alpha   90.00
_cell.angle_beta   90.00
_cell.angle_gamma   90.00
#
_symmetry.space_group_name_H-M   'P 1'
#
loop_
_entity.id
_entity.type
_entity.pdbx_description
1 polymer ?
#
loop_
_entity_poly.entity_id
_entity_poly.type
_entity_poly.pdbx_seq_one_letter_code
_entity_poly.pdbx_strand_id
1 'polypeptide(L)'
;MFEYGDDTKHDISVAAYYLAEKDNSYDDLCWMLAERQLYIQNNFQKVDQNSIREQAKNIYQSNPAYKVLCWLISEIDLLLKVKGIKDKQKPHFVLD
;
A
#
# COMPACT_ATOMS: atom_id res chain seq x y z
N MET A 1 5.98 12.97 0.36
CA MET A 1 7.08 12.14 0.85
C MET A 1 7.35 12.59 2.27
N PHE A 2 7.08 11.73 3.26
CA PHE A 2 7.40 12.06 4.65
C PHE A 2 8.91 11.92 4.87
N GLU A 3 9.48 12.74 5.74
CA GLU A 3 10.87 12.59 6.15
C GLU A 3 10.96 11.54 7.26
N TYR A 4 11.68 10.45 6.98
CA TYR A 4 11.89 9.36 7.92
C TYR A 4 13.35 9.29 8.35
N GLY A 5 13.58 8.83 9.58
CA GLY A 5 14.90 8.40 10.04
C GLY A 5 15.39 7.19 9.24
N ASP A 6 16.69 6.95 9.27
CA ASP A 6 17.33 5.90 8.46
C ASP A 6 16.84 4.49 8.82
N ASP A 7 16.56 4.22 10.10
CA ASP A 7 16.00 2.95 10.56
C ASP A 7 14.62 2.67 9.93
N THR A 8 13.75 3.68 9.85
CA THR A 8 12.42 3.53 9.22
C THR A 8 12.53 3.35 7.71
N LYS A 9 13.45 4.05 7.04
CA LYS A 9 13.70 3.82 5.60
C LYS A 9 14.21 2.40 5.34
N HIS A 10 15.07 1.89 6.23
CA HIS A 10 15.54 0.52 6.16
C HIS A 10 14.39 -0.48 6.30
N ASP A 11 13.53 -0.30 7.30
CA ASP A 11 12.35 -1.16 7.49
C ASP A 11 11.40 -1.14 6.28
N ILE A 12 11.16 0.04 5.69
CA ILE A 12 10.35 0.17 4.47
C ILE A 12 11.02 -0.58 3.31
N SER A 13 12.33 -0.40 3.14
CA SER A 13 13.09 -1.07 2.09
C SER A 13 13.03 -2.60 2.22
N VAL A 14 13.17 -3.12 3.44
CA VAL A 14 13.11 -4.56 3.72
C VAL A 14 11.71 -5.10 3.44
N ALA A 15 10.66 -4.40 3.89
CA ALA A 15 9.28 -4.79 3.62
C ALA A 15 8.95 -4.75 2.11
N ALA A 16 9.42 -3.72 1.40
CA ALA A 16 9.22 -3.56 -0.05
C ALA A 16 9.94 -4.65 -0.84
N TYR A 17 11.14 -5.04 -0.40
CA TYR A 17 11.86 -6.18 -0.95
C TYR A 17 11.03 -7.47 -0.83
N TYR A 18 10.56 -7.81 0.38
CA TYR A 18 9.72 -9.00 0.56
C TYR A 18 8.39 -8.94 -0.19
N LEU A 19 7.81 -7.75 -0.38
CA LEU A 19 6.61 -7.60 -1.19
C LEU A 19 6.89 -7.84 -2.68
N ALA A 20 8.03 -7.39 -3.18
CA ALA A 20 8.44 -7.63 -4.56
C ALA A 20 8.65 -9.13 -4.85
N GLU A 21 9.19 -9.89 -3.89
CA GLU A 21 9.42 -11.34 -4.00
C GLU A 21 8.13 -12.18 -4.03
N LYS A 22 6.97 -11.60 -3.68
CA LYS A 22 5.67 -12.30 -3.68
C LYS A 22 5.04 -12.47 -5.08
N ASP A 23 5.71 -12.00 -6.13
CA ASP A 23 5.28 -12.10 -7.53
C ASP A 23 3.86 -11.57 -7.79
N ASN A 24 3.49 -10.49 -7.09
CA ASN A 24 2.21 -9.81 -7.34
C ASN A 24 2.24 -9.20 -8.74
N SER A 25 1.12 -9.24 -9.46
CA SER A 25 1.05 -8.53 -10.72
C SER A 25 1.12 -7.01 -10.50
N TYR A 26 1.46 -6.27 -11.56
CA TYR A 26 1.46 -4.81 -11.50
C TYR A 26 0.07 -4.26 -11.13
N ASP A 27 -0.99 -4.86 -11.67
CA ASP A 27 -2.38 -4.49 -11.41
C ASP A 27 -2.75 -4.72 -9.93
N ASP A 28 -2.30 -5.84 -9.37
CA ASP A 28 -2.48 -6.15 -7.95
C ASP A 28 -1.82 -5.09 -7.08
N LEU A 29 -0.60 -4.67 -7.40
CA LEU A 29 0.08 -3.61 -6.66
C LEU A 29 -0.64 -2.26 -6.78
N CYS A 30 -1.18 -1.93 -7.96
CA CYS A 30 -2.01 -0.73 -8.12
C CYS A 30 -3.25 -0.79 -7.24
N TRP A 31 -3.92 -1.95 -7.19
CA TRP A 31 -5.10 -2.16 -6.35
C TRP A 31 -4.77 -2.06 -4.86
N MET A 32 -3.70 -2.74 -4.44
CA MET A 32 -3.19 -2.74 -3.07
C MET A 32 -2.85 -1.33 -2.59
N LEU A 33 -2.21 -0.53 -3.45
CA LEU A 33 -1.86 0.86 -3.12
C LEU A 33 -3.11 1.74 -3.04
N ALA A 34 -4.03 1.61 -3.99
CA ALA A 34 -5.29 2.36 -4.01
C ALA A 34 -6.11 2.15 -2.74
N GLU A 35 -6.32 0.89 -2.36
CA GLU A 35 -7.09 0.52 -1.17
C GLU A 35 -6.50 1.14 0.10
N ARG A 36 -5.17 1.09 0.25
CA ARG A 36 -4.44 1.66 1.39
C ARG A 36 -4.50 3.18 1.44
N GLN A 37 -4.30 3.84 0.29
CA GLN A 37 -4.38 5.29 0.20
C GLN A 37 -5.78 5.78 0.60
N LEU A 38 -6.82 5.15 0.04
CA LEU A 38 -8.20 5.51 0.33
C LEU A 38 -8.58 5.19 1.78
N TYR A 39 -8.09 4.10 2.36
CA TYR A 39 -8.31 3.79 3.78
C TYR A 39 -7.76 4.89 4.70
N ILE A 40 -6.55 5.39 4.42
CA ILE A 40 -5.98 6.52 5.19
C ILE A 40 -6.79 7.80 4.96
N GLN A 41 -7.13 8.11 3.71
CA GLN A 41 -7.92 9.30 3.35
C GLN A 41 -9.32 9.27 3.97
N ASN A 42 -9.90 8.08 4.13
CA ASN A 42 -11.22 7.87 4.72
C ASN A 42 -11.15 7.64 6.25
N ASN A 43 -10.20 8.26 6.94
CA ASN A 43 -10.05 8.19 8.40
C ASN A 43 -10.03 6.74 8.96
N PHE A 44 -9.32 5.85 8.28
CA PHE A 44 -9.17 4.44 8.67
C PHE A 44 -10.49 3.66 8.64
N GLN A 45 -11.40 4.03 7.74
CA GLN A 45 -12.64 3.30 7.46
C GLN A 45 -12.58 2.60 6.11
N LYS A 46 -13.26 1.44 6.00
CA LYS A 46 -13.38 0.70 4.74
C LYS A 46 -14.00 1.59 3.65
N VAL A 47 -13.52 1.40 2.43
CA VAL A 47 -13.96 2.12 1.25
C VAL A 47 -14.61 1.13 0.28
N ASP A 48 -15.56 1.58 -0.53
CA ASP A 48 -16.24 0.72 -1.50
C ASP A 48 -15.30 0.31 -2.65
N GLN A 49 -15.61 -0.82 -3.28
CA GLN A 49 -14.77 -1.39 -4.34
C GLN A 49 -14.70 -0.52 -5.60
N ASN A 50 -15.73 0.28 -5.92
CA ASN A 50 -15.71 1.11 -7.12
C ASN A 50 -14.72 2.27 -6.93
N SER A 51 -14.72 2.90 -5.76
CA SER A 51 -13.73 3.92 -5.42
C SER A 51 -12.29 3.37 -5.47
N ILE A 52 -12.07 2.17 -4.95
CA ILE A 52 -10.75 1.50 -5.03
C ILE A 52 -10.35 1.23 -6.48
N ARG A 53 -11.28 0.73 -7.30
CA ARG A 53 -11.04 0.47 -8.73
C ARG A 53 -10.65 1.73 -9.49
N GLU A 54 -11.37 2.83 -9.31
CA GLU A 54 -11.07 4.09 -10.00
C GLU A 54 -9.69 4.63 -9.57
N GLN A 55 -9.37 4.55 -8.28
CA GLN A 55 -8.05 4.97 -7.79
C GLN A 55 -6.92 4.05 -8.31
N ALA A 56 -7.13 2.73 -8.37
CA ALA A 56 -6.17 1.78 -8.91
C ALA A 56 -5.88 2.06 -10.39
N LYS A 57 -6.93 2.37 -11.17
CA LYS A 57 -6.81 2.78 -12.57
C LYS A 57 -5.99 4.07 -12.71
N ASN A 58 -6.22 5.06 -11.86
CA ASN A 58 -5.44 6.30 -11.86
C ASN A 58 -3.95 6.04 -11.58
N ILE A 59 -3.65 5.16 -10.61
CA ILE A 59 -2.27 4.75 -10.30
C ILE A 59 -1.65 4.03 -11.50
N TYR A 60 -2.34 3.06 -12.09
CA TYR A 60 -1.87 2.33 -13.27
C TYR A 60 -1.53 3.29 -14.42
N GLN A 61 -2.43 4.25 -14.70
CA GLN A 61 -2.24 5.24 -15.76
C GLN A 61 -1.06 6.20 -15.49
N SER A 62 -0.75 6.47 -14.22
CA SER A 62 0.45 7.23 -13.85
C SER A 62 1.76 6.45 -14.05
N ASN A 63 1.66 5.15 -14.30
CA ASN A 63 2.76 4.23 -14.63
C ASN A 63 3.99 4.33 -13.69
N PRO A 64 3.82 4.30 -12.36
CA PRO A 64 4.94 4.25 -11.43
C PRO A 64 5.75 2.97 -11.65
N ALA A 65 7.06 3.02 -11.39
CA ALA A 65 7.87 1.81 -11.43
C ALA A 65 7.39 0.78 -10.40
N TYR A 66 7.44 -0.51 -10.74
CA TYR A 66 7.02 -1.61 -9.86
C TYR A 66 7.63 -1.51 -8.44
N LYS A 67 8.93 -1.24 -8.34
CA LYS A 67 9.63 -1.06 -7.06
C LYS A 67 9.10 0.12 -6.24
N VAL A 68 8.62 1.18 -6.91
CA VAL A 68 8.01 2.34 -6.25
C VAL A 68 6.65 1.96 -5.68
N LEU A 69 5.85 1.16 -6.39
CA LEU A 69 4.60 0.62 -5.85
C LEU A 69 4.86 -0.21 -4.60
N CYS A 70 5.82 -1.15 -4.64
CA CYS A 70 6.18 -1.97 -3.49
C CYS A 70 6.64 -1.11 -2.29
N TRP A 71 7.42 -0.06 -2.55
CA TRP A 71 7.85 0.89 -1.52
C TRP A 71 6.67 1.60 -0.87
N LEU A 72 5.81 2.22 -1.66
CA LEU A 72 4.67 3.01 -1.15
C LEU A 72 3.67 2.15 -0.37
N ILE A 73 3.41 0.93 -0.83
CA ILE A 73 2.58 -0.04 -0.12
C ILE A 73 3.19 -0.37 1.24
N SER A 74 4.48 -0.67 1.27
CA SER A 74 5.20 -1.05 2.49
C SER A 74 5.33 0.10 3.49
N GLU A 75 5.52 1.31 2.99
CA GLU A 75 5.49 2.55 3.78
C GLU A 75 4.16 2.71 4.51
N ILE A 76 3.04 2.56 3.81
CA ILE A 76 1.71 2.65 4.40
C ILE A 76 1.50 1.52 5.42
N ASP A 77 1.89 0.28 5.09
CA ASP A 77 1.70 -0.86 5.98
C ASP A 77 2.46 -0.69 7.31
N LEU A 78 3.68 -0.14 7.27
CA LEU A 78 4.45 0.20 8.47
C LEU A 78 3.81 1.34 9.26
N LEU A 79 3.32 2.39 8.59
CA LEU A 79 2.60 3.49 9.25
C LEU A 79 1.35 2.99 9.99
N LEU A 80 0.58 2.10 9.36
CA LEU A 80 -0.60 1.48 9.97
C LEU A 80 -0.23 0.60 11.17
N LYS A 81 0.90 -0.13 11.08
CA LYS A 81 1.43 -0.93 12.19
C LYS A 81 1.83 -0.06 13.39
N VAL A 82 2.53 1.06 13.15
CA VAL A 82 2.93 2.00 14.20
C VAL A 82 1.70 2.64 14.88
N LYS A 83 0.65 2.94 14.13
CA LYS A 83 -0.62 3.46 14.68
C LYS A 83 -1.45 2.44 15.46
N GLY A 84 -0.97 1.20 15.61
CA GLY A 84 -1.67 0.15 16.35
C GLY A 84 -2.96 -0.33 15.66
N ILE A 85 -3.12 -0.07 14.36
CA ILE A 85 -4.25 -0.56 13.57
C ILE A 85 -3.99 -2.06 13.32
N LYS A 86 -4.63 -2.89 14.15
CA LYS A 86 -4.47 -4.36 14.16
C LYS A 86 -4.99 -4.96 12.85
N ASP A 87 -4.42 -6.10 12.43
CA ASP A 87 -4.72 -6.80 11.17
C ASP A 87 -6.22 -7.03 10.88
N LYS A 88 -7.07 -7.11 11.92
CA LYS A 88 -8.53 -7.31 11.78
C LYS A 88 -9.29 -6.08 11.26
N GLN A 89 -8.69 -4.90 11.31
CA GLN A 89 -9.24 -3.63 10.81
C GLN A 89 -8.57 -3.19 9.50
N LYS A 90 -7.50 -3.87 9.10
CA LYS A 90 -6.85 -3.61 7.82
C LYS A 90 -7.81 -3.98 6.69
N PRO A 91 -7.75 -3.24 5.56
CA PRO A 91 -8.43 -3.67 4.35
C PRO A 91 -8.07 -5.12 4.04
N HIS A 92 -9.04 -5.91 3.59
CA HIS A 92 -8.78 -7.32 3.32
C HIS A 92 -7.91 -7.34 2.08
N PHE A 93 -6.63 -7.70 2.25
CA PHE A 93 -5.69 -7.85 1.15
C PHE A 93 -6.29 -8.85 0.17
N VAL A 94 -6.97 -8.37 -0.88
CA VAL A 94 -7.53 -9.23 -1.93
C VAL A 94 -6.38 -9.63 -2.82
N LEU A 95 -5.67 -10.67 -2.39
CA LEU A 95 -5.04 -11.63 -3.28
C LEU A 95 -5.42 -12.97 -2.69
N ASP A 96 -6.51 -13.53 -3.23
CA ASP A 96 -6.83 -14.95 -3.07
C ASP A 96 -5.68 -15.80 -3.65
#